data_AF-A0A1G1M3U0-F1
#
_entry.id   AF-A0A1G1M3U0-F1
#
_cell.length_a   1.000
_cell.length_b   1.000
_cell.length_c   1.000
_cell.angle_alpha   90.00
_cell.angle_beta   90.00
_cell.angle_gamma   90.00
#
_symmetry.space_group_name_H-M   'P 1'
#
loop_
_entity.id
_entity.type
_entity.pdbx_description
1 polymer ?
#
loop_
_entity_poly.entity_id
_entity_poly.type
_entity_poly.pdbx_seq_one_letter_code
_entity_poly.pdbx_strand_id
1 'polypeptide(L)'
;MGKSQKADKLRKLNSAYIMMYFSALESRGLKVLPTHRVINNLPDVKLCSLKQALADYFIIEDFNNYKDLSQRLTSAKTSEHFFGLYLGNKIFYLLKLKKTTKKTARHTRGTYKDLDVVILHSLIFKKILGIKEENSRDQQILYTREENLAIQLVNSKKYQAAFFMNPPRPRQISAISESLQKMPHKSTYFYPKPLSGLVINKLAMESEAHVAF
;
A
#
# COMPACT_ATOMS: atom_id res chain seq x y z
N MET A 1 13.68 -41.35 30.40
CA MET A 1 12.44 -41.40 29.60
C MET A 1 11.64 -40.09 29.74
N GLY A 2 11.98 -39.02 29.00
CA GLY A 2 11.40 -37.69 29.29
C GLY A 2 11.43 -36.64 28.17
N LYS A 3 11.59 -37.04 26.90
CA LYS A 3 11.59 -36.10 25.76
C LYS A 3 10.51 -36.37 24.69
N SER A 4 9.75 -37.46 24.80
CA SER A 4 8.76 -37.85 23.79
C SER A 4 7.35 -37.26 23.99
N GLN A 5 7.04 -36.65 25.14
CA GLN A 5 5.68 -36.15 25.44
C GLN A 5 5.45 -34.66 25.13
N LYS A 6 6.48 -33.87 24.80
CA LYS A 6 6.32 -32.45 24.43
C LYS A 6 5.97 -32.24 22.95
N ALA A 7 6.27 -33.20 22.08
CA ALA A 7 6.01 -33.10 20.63
C ALA A 7 4.55 -33.36 20.25
N ASP A 8 3.82 -34.11 21.06
CA ASP A 8 2.42 -34.52 20.78
C ASP A 8 1.37 -33.47 21.15
N LYS A 9 1.79 -32.35 21.76
CA LYS A 9 0.90 -31.28 22.25
C LYS A 9 0.70 -30.13 21.28
N LEU A 10 1.31 -30.19 20.09
CA LEU A 10 0.89 -29.41 18.93
C LEU A 10 -0.28 -30.16 18.27
N ARG A 11 -1.43 -30.15 18.96
CA ARG A 11 -2.72 -30.49 18.35
C ARG A 11 -2.74 -29.87 16.96
N LYS A 12 -2.82 -30.71 15.91
CA LYS A 12 -3.25 -30.30 14.56
C LYS A 12 -4.41 -29.32 14.75
N LEU A 13 -4.16 -28.03 14.55
CA LEU A 13 -5.22 -27.03 14.50
C LEU A 13 -6.06 -27.45 13.30
N ASN A 14 -7.19 -28.09 13.58
CA ASN A 14 -8.14 -28.51 12.57
C ASN A 14 -8.71 -27.21 11.97
N SER A 15 -8.10 -26.73 10.88
CA SER A 15 -8.42 -25.46 10.24
C SER A 15 -9.67 -25.54 9.35
N ALA A 16 -10.56 -26.48 9.65
CA ALA A 16 -11.81 -26.68 8.92
C ALA A 16 -12.76 -25.47 9.06
N TYR A 17 -12.60 -24.69 10.13
CA TYR A 17 -13.41 -23.49 10.39
C TYR A 17 -12.50 -22.35 10.85
N ILE A 18 -12.80 -21.13 10.38
CA ILE A 18 -12.18 -19.90 10.85
C ILE A 18 -13.26 -18.87 11.15
N MET A 19 -13.10 -18.11 12.23
CA MET A 19 -13.98 -16.99 12.54
C MET A 19 -13.77 -15.89 11.52
N MET A 20 -14.86 -15.38 10.95
CA MET A 20 -14.83 -14.33 9.93
C MET A 20 -15.72 -13.16 10.35
N TYR A 21 -15.28 -11.95 9.98
CA TYR A 21 -16.09 -10.74 10.04
C TYR A 21 -16.38 -10.29 8.61
N PHE A 22 -17.66 -10.21 8.27
CA PHE A 22 -18.10 -9.74 6.96
C PHE A 22 -18.50 -8.26 7.06
N SER A 23 -17.93 -7.45 6.17
CA SER A 23 -18.30 -6.04 6.01
C SER A 23 -18.47 -5.75 4.54
N ALA A 24 -19.54 -5.03 4.20
CA ALA A 24 -19.72 -4.53 2.85
C ALA A 24 -18.58 -3.55 2.52
N LEU A 25 -17.98 -3.71 1.35
CA LEU A 25 -16.83 -2.92 0.89
C LEU A 25 -17.18 -1.42 0.75
N GLU A 26 -18.42 -1.12 0.41
CA GLU A 26 -18.93 0.24 0.22
C GLU A 26 -19.70 0.78 1.45
N SER A 27 -19.58 0.12 2.60
CA SER A 27 -20.20 0.61 3.84
C SER A 27 -19.61 1.95 4.27
N ARG A 28 -20.45 2.89 4.73
CA ARG A 28 -20.01 4.23 5.20
C ARG A 28 -18.98 4.17 6.34
N GLY A 29 -19.00 3.08 7.13
CA GLY A 29 -18.09 2.86 8.26
C GLY A 29 -16.71 2.33 7.87
N LEU A 30 -16.52 1.85 6.63
CA LEU A 30 -15.28 1.28 6.14
C LEU A 30 -14.58 2.25 5.18
N LYS A 31 -13.39 2.69 5.55
CA LYS A 31 -12.53 3.54 4.71
C LYS A 31 -11.35 2.73 4.19
N VAL A 32 -11.02 2.93 2.93
CA VAL A 32 -9.75 2.48 2.35
C VAL A 32 -8.82 3.68 2.33
N LEU A 33 -7.75 3.62 3.12
CA LEU A 33 -6.77 4.70 3.23
C LEU A 33 -5.59 4.47 2.27
N PRO A 34 -4.98 5.55 1.74
CA PRO A 34 -3.78 5.44 0.94
C PRO A 34 -2.60 4.96 1.78
N THR A 35 -1.59 4.44 1.11
CA THR A 35 -0.29 4.12 1.71
C THR A 35 0.79 4.81 0.89
N HIS A 36 1.43 5.81 1.49
CA HIS A 36 2.53 6.59 0.92
C HIS A 36 3.85 5.85 1.06
N ARG A 37 4.80 6.13 0.17
CA ARG A 37 6.11 5.48 0.13
C ARG A 37 7.19 6.53 0.30
N VAL A 38 8.06 6.35 1.28
CA VAL A 38 9.18 7.24 1.55
C VAL A 38 10.46 6.46 1.27
N ILE A 39 11.29 7.00 0.39
CA ILE A 39 12.46 6.31 -0.16
C ILE A 39 13.71 6.83 0.56
N ASN A 40 14.50 5.89 1.08
CA ASN A 40 15.85 6.17 1.57
C ASN A 40 16.89 5.54 0.66
N ASN A 41 18.18 5.77 0.96
CA ASN A 41 19.31 5.19 0.26
C ASN A 41 19.24 5.36 -1.27
N LEU A 42 18.72 6.51 -1.74
CA LEU A 42 18.68 6.84 -3.15
C LEU A 42 19.93 7.65 -3.52
N PRO A 43 20.78 7.17 -4.46
CA PRO A 43 22.00 7.89 -4.83
C PRO A 43 21.72 9.29 -5.39
N ASP A 44 22.56 10.27 -5.08
CA ASP A 44 22.37 11.67 -5.51
C ASP A 44 22.28 11.80 -7.04
N VAL A 45 23.06 11.01 -7.78
CA VAL A 45 23.02 10.96 -9.26
C VAL A 45 21.60 10.61 -9.76
N LYS A 46 20.90 9.71 -9.05
CA LYS A 46 19.51 9.35 -9.38
C LYS A 46 18.54 10.47 -9.08
N LEU A 47 18.73 11.20 -7.98
CA LEU A 47 17.90 12.36 -7.63
C LEU A 47 18.04 13.47 -8.67
N CYS A 48 19.26 13.83 -9.06
CA CYS A 48 19.52 14.89 -10.04
C CYS A 48 18.90 14.57 -11.40
N SER A 49 18.92 13.30 -11.82
CA SER A 49 18.33 12.85 -13.10
C SER A 49 16.86 12.46 -13.02
N LEU A 50 16.26 12.41 -11.81
CA LEU A 50 14.92 11.87 -11.60
C LEU A 50 13.84 12.63 -12.38
N LYS A 51 13.85 13.96 -12.33
CA LYS A 51 12.82 14.77 -12.99
C LYS A 51 12.84 14.57 -14.52
N GLN A 52 14.03 14.49 -15.11
CA GLN A 52 14.20 14.22 -16.54
C GLN A 52 13.72 12.81 -16.89
N ALA A 53 14.10 11.80 -16.10
CA ALA A 53 13.67 10.43 -16.32
C ALA A 53 12.14 10.24 -16.16
N LEU A 54 11.51 10.99 -15.24
CA LEU A 54 10.06 11.00 -15.07
C LEU A 54 9.35 11.70 -16.23
N ALA A 55 9.92 12.77 -16.79
CA ALA A 55 9.30 13.54 -17.88
C ALA A 55 9.03 12.70 -19.14
N ASP A 56 9.77 11.60 -19.35
CA ASP A 56 9.50 10.64 -20.43
C ASP A 56 8.13 9.95 -20.32
N TYR A 57 7.63 9.78 -19.09
CA TYR A 57 6.44 8.98 -18.79
C TYR A 57 5.29 9.81 -18.21
N PHE A 58 5.60 10.94 -17.60
CA PHE A 58 4.67 11.76 -16.84
C PHE A 58 4.62 13.19 -17.37
N ILE A 59 3.43 13.79 -17.31
CA ILE A 59 3.25 15.25 -17.29
C ILE A 59 3.48 15.66 -15.83
N ILE A 60 4.35 16.65 -15.61
CA ILE A 60 4.75 17.10 -14.28
C ILE A 60 4.18 18.49 -14.03
N GLU A 61 3.35 18.63 -13.00
CA GLU A 61 2.83 19.91 -12.51
C GLU A 61 3.45 20.17 -11.13
N ASP A 62 3.87 21.40 -10.82
CA ASP A 62 4.46 21.76 -9.52
C ASP A 62 3.49 22.55 -8.62
N PHE A 63 3.69 22.41 -7.31
CA PHE A 63 2.86 22.98 -6.25
C PHE A 63 3.74 23.47 -5.09
N ASN A 64 3.36 24.58 -4.46
CA ASN A 64 4.10 25.17 -3.34
C ASN A 64 3.70 24.63 -1.96
N ASN A 65 2.67 23.78 -1.91
CA ASN A 65 2.21 23.15 -0.67
C ASN A 65 1.52 21.82 -0.96
N TYR A 66 1.45 20.97 0.07
CA TYR A 66 0.83 19.65 -0.03
C TYR A 66 -0.69 19.71 -0.20
N LYS A 67 -1.37 20.73 0.33
CA LYS A 67 -2.83 20.84 0.29
C LYS A 67 -3.32 20.95 -1.16
N ASP A 68 -2.71 21.81 -1.94
CA ASP A 68 -3.05 22.02 -3.36
C ASP A 68 -2.69 20.79 -4.20
N LEU A 69 -1.52 20.18 -3.94
CA LEU A 69 -1.15 18.89 -4.54
C LEU A 69 -2.21 17.83 -4.24
N SER A 70 -2.66 17.71 -2.99
CA SER A 70 -3.64 16.69 -2.55
C SER A 70 -4.99 16.89 -3.22
N GLN A 71 -5.46 18.14 -3.33
CA GLN A 71 -6.67 18.48 -4.07
C GLN A 71 -6.56 18.07 -5.55
N ARG A 72 -5.40 18.34 -6.17
CA ARG A 72 -5.15 17.92 -7.54
C ARG A 72 -5.04 16.40 -7.67
N LEU A 73 -4.37 15.73 -6.75
CA LEU A 73 -4.19 14.27 -6.73
C LEU A 73 -5.53 13.55 -6.69
N THR A 74 -6.45 14.02 -5.84
CA THR A 74 -7.81 13.46 -5.69
C THR A 74 -8.73 13.77 -6.87
N SER A 75 -8.41 14.76 -7.70
CA SER A 75 -9.18 15.09 -8.91
C SER A 75 -9.01 14.11 -10.08
N ALA A 76 -8.13 13.11 -9.94
CA ALA A 76 -7.84 12.12 -10.98
C ALA A 76 -9.10 11.35 -11.42
N LYS A 77 -9.40 11.37 -12.72
CA LYS A 77 -10.50 10.58 -13.29
C LYS A 77 -10.22 9.09 -13.20
N THR A 78 -11.23 8.26 -13.45
CA THR A 78 -11.10 6.80 -13.33
C THR A 78 -9.96 6.22 -14.18
N SER A 79 -9.80 6.77 -15.38
CA SER A 79 -8.78 6.37 -16.37
C SER A 79 -7.45 7.12 -16.25
N GLU A 80 -7.25 7.89 -15.18
CA GLU A 80 -6.03 8.69 -14.98
C GLU A 80 -5.28 8.19 -13.74
N HIS A 81 -3.95 8.15 -13.84
CA HIS A 81 -3.06 7.76 -12.76
C HIS A 81 -2.21 8.95 -12.36
N PHE A 82 -2.47 9.47 -11.16
CA PHE A 82 -1.73 10.59 -10.58
C PHE A 82 -0.95 10.12 -9.36
N PHE A 83 0.27 10.64 -9.22
CA PHE A 83 1.13 10.40 -8.07
C PHE A 83 1.64 11.74 -7.55
N GLY A 84 1.69 11.93 -6.24
CA GLY A 84 2.43 13.05 -5.66
C GLY A 84 3.89 12.67 -5.46
N LEU A 85 4.80 13.62 -5.63
CA LEU A 85 6.22 13.49 -5.36
C LEU A 85 6.70 14.70 -4.55
N TYR A 86 7.48 14.45 -3.51
CA TYR A 86 8.17 15.47 -2.74
C TYR A 86 9.64 15.10 -2.59
N LEU A 87 10.53 16.03 -2.95
CA LEU A 87 11.99 15.87 -2.90
C LEU A 87 12.66 16.83 -1.90
N GLY A 88 11.86 17.52 -1.08
CA GLY A 88 12.34 18.58 -0.18
C GLY A 88 12.05 19.99 -0.70
N ASN A 89 12.58 20.99 0.01
CA ASN A 89 12.54 22.41 -0.38
C ASN A 89 11.15 23.00 -0.59
N LYS A 90 10.11 22.43 0.03
CA LYS A 90 8.70 22.90 -0.05
C LYS A 90 8.09 22.90 -1.46
N ILE A 91 8.74 22.27 -2.44
CA ILE A 91 8.18 22.09 -3.79
C ILE A 91 7.66 20.66 -3.92
N PHE A 92 6.40 20.56 -4.30
CA PHE A 92 5.68 19.31 -4.54
C PHE A 92 5.43 19.15 -6.04
N TYR A 93 5.39 17.91 -6.52
CA TYR A 93 5.15 17.60 -7.92
C TYR A 93 3.99 16.62 -8.05
N LEU A 94 3.05 16.92 -8.93
CA LEU A 94 2.09 15.95 -9.43
C LEU A 94 2.69 15.27 -10.66
N LEU A 95 2.69 13.94 -10.65
CA LEU A 95 3.08 13.10 -11.77
C LEU A 95 1.82 12.50 -12.38
N LYS A 96 1.37 13.07 -13.49
CA LYS A 96 0.25 12.54 -14.28
C LYS A 96 0.77 11.59 -15.36
N LEU A 97 0.41 10.32 -15.30
CA LEU A 97 0.87 9.34 -16.30
C LEU A 97 0.38 9.76 -17.70
N LYS A 98 1.30 9.85 -18.67
CA LYS A 98 0.96 10.12 -20.07
C LYS A 98 0.14 8.95 -20.62
N LYS A 99 -0.87 9.26 -21.45
CA LYS A 99 -1.70 8.24 -22.13
C LYS A 99 -0.83 7.22 -22.87
N THR A 100 -1.36 6.02 -22.96
CA THR A 100 -0.70 4.77 -23.37
C THR A 100 0.17 4.92 -24.63
N THR A 101 1.46 5.15 -24.45
CA THR A 101 2.47 4.99 -25.50
C THR A 101 2.92 3.52 -25.51
N LYS A 102 3.61 3.03 -26.55
CA LYS A 102 4.22 1.68 -26.55
C LYS A 102 5.07 1.43 -25.28
N LYS A 103 5.68 2.49 -24.71
CA LYS A 103 6.50 2.45 -23.49
C LYS A 103 5.68 2.28 -22.21
N THR A 104 4.50 2.92 -22.08
CA THR A 104 3.65 2.81 -20.87
C THR A 104 2.68 1.62 -20.94
N ALA A 105 2.27 1.19 -22.15
CA ALA A 105 1.34 0.07 -22.35
C ALA A 105 1.76 -1.25 -21.70
N ARG A 106 3.08 -1.51 -21.62
CA ARG A 106 3.60 -2.73 -20.97
C ARG A 106 3.30 -2.78 -19.46
N HIS A 107 3.12 -1.61 -18.86
CA HIS A 107 2.89 -1.41 -17.43
C HIS A 107 1.42 -1.22 -17.06
N THR A 108 0.50 -1.04 -18.02
CA THR A 108 -0.91 -0.69 -17.76
C THR A 108 -1.94 -1.63 -18.41
N ARG A 109 -1.56 -2.83 -18.84
CA ARG A 109 -2.50 -3.79 -19.48
C ARG A 109 -3.09 -4.79 -18.49
N GLY A 110 -4.39 -4.67 -18.24
CA GLY A 110 -5.19 -5.57 -17.40
C GLY A 110 -5.43 -5.00 -15.99
N THR A 111 -6.48 -5.49 -15.32
CA THR A 111 -6.98 -4.96 -14.04
C THR A 111 -5.89 -4.77 -12.98
N TYR A 112 -4.99 -5.75 -12.83
CA TYR A 112 -3.85 -5.66 -11.90
C TYR A 112 -2.84 -4.58 -12.27
N LYS A 113 -2.52 -4.46 -13.56
CA LYS A 113 -1.52 -3.51 -14.04
C LYS A 113 -2.03 -2.07 -14.04
N ASP A 114 -3.34 -1.88 -14.01
CA ASP A 114 -3.99 -0.58 -13.94
C ASP A 114 -4.01 0.01 -12.51
N LEU A 115 -3.60 -0.76 -11.50
CA LEU A 115 -3.48 -0.25 -10.13
C LEU A 115 -2.31 0.74 -10.03
N ASP A 116 -2.59 1.93 -9.48
CA ASP A 116 -1.58 2.97 -9.24
C ASP A 116 -0.35 2.44 -8.51
N VAL A 117 -0.54 1.57 -7.50
CA VAL A 117 0.57 0.95 -6.77
C VAL A 117 1.46 0.08 -7.67
N VAL A 118 0.88 -0.66 -8.63
CA VAL A 118 1.63 -1.53 -9.55
C VAL A 118 2.38 -0.67 -10.56
N ILE A 119 1.77 0.42 -11.02
CA ILE A 119 2.41 1.40 -11.89
C ILE A 119 3.60 2.05 -11.16
N LEU A 120 3.41 2.55 -9.94
CA LEU A 120 4.47 3.15 -9.13
C LEU A 120 5.65 2.18 -8.97
N HIS A 121 5.39 0.94 -8.53
CA HIS A 121 6.45 -0.03 -8.27
C HIS A 121 7.15 -0.48 -9.56
N SER A 122 6.41 -0.78 -10.62
CA SER A 122 6.99 -1.33 -11.85
C SER A 122 7.68 -0.27 -12.72
N LEU A 123 7.12 0.94 -12.78
CA LEU A 123 7.61 2.01 -13.64
C LEU A 123 8.58 2.93 -12.89
N ILE A 124 8.19 3.46 -11.73
CA ILE A 124 9.01 4.43 -11.02
C ILE A 124 10.11 3.70 -10.25
N PHE A 125 9.76 2.77 -9.36
CA PHE A 125 10.76 2.16 -8.48
C PHE A 125 11.69 1.21 -9.25
N LYS A 126 11.14 0.22 -9.96
CA LYS A 126 11.95 -0.79 -10.64
C LYS A 126 12.66 -0.24 -11.87
N LYS A 127 11.97 0.51 -12.74
CA LYS A 127 12.51 0.92 -14.04
C LYS A 127 13.27 2.25 -14.00
N ILE A 128 12.78 3.27 -13.31
CA ILE A 128 13.43 4.59 -13.26
C ILE A 128 14.51 4.62 -12.15
N LEU A 129 14.13 4.25 -10.92
CA LEU A 129 15.01 4.32 -9.76
C LEU A 129 15.95 3.10 -9.66
N GLY A 130 15.57 1.94 -10.24
CA GLY A 130 16.35 0.71 -10.15
C GLY A 130 16.19 -0.02 -8.81
N ILE A 131 15.18 0.33 -8.02
CA ILE A 131 14.87 -0.29 -6.73
C ILE A 131 14.26 -1.67 -7.02
N LYS A 132 14.96 -2.73 -6.60
CA LYS A 132 14.47 -4.11 -6.71
C LYS A 132 13.42 -4.36 -5.63
N GLU A 133 12.50 -5.28 -5.91
CA GLU A 133 11.42 -5.65 -4.98
C GLU A 133 11.94 -5.96 -3.57
N GLU A 134 11.08 -5.73 -2.57
CA GLU A 134 11.36 -5.78 -1.13
C GLU A 134 12.07 -7.05 -0.68
N ASN A 135 13.40 -7.12 -0.84
CA ASN A 135 14.22 -8.03 -0.07
C ASN A 135 14.32 -7.45 1.33
N SER A 136 13.80 -8.19 2.30
CA SER A 136 13.49 -7.75 3.68
C SER A 136 14.68 -7.24 4.52
N ARG A 137 15.90 -7.21 3.96
CA ARG A 137 17.12 -6.81 4.65
C ARG A 137 17.46 -5.32 4.46
N ASP A 138 17.16 -4.77 3.29
CA ASP A 138 17.37 -3.35 2.98
C ASP A 138 16.01 -2.70 2.73
N GLN A 139 15.35 -2.21 3.79
CA GLN A 139 14.07 -1.50 3.65
C GLN A 139 14.32 -0.11 3.03
N GLN A 140 14.56 -0.11 1.71
CA GLN A 140 14.74 1.11 0.92
C GLN A 140 13.45 1.95 0.86
N ILE A 141 12.32 1.33 1.19
CA ILE A 141 10.98 1.91 1.14
C ILE A 141 10.32 1.80 2.52
N LEU A 142 10.06 2.95 3.15
CA LEU A 142 9.18 3.07 4.30
C LEU A 142 7.75 3.32 3.82
N TYR A 143 6.77 2.72 4.50
CA TYR A 143 5.36 2.87 4.21
C TYR A 143 4.68 3.63 5.34
N THR A 144 3.92 4.67 5.00
CA THR A 144 3.19 5.47 5.98
C THR A 144 1.80 5.83 5.47
N ARG A 145 0.87 6.02 6.40
CA ARG A 145 -0.49 6.53 6.14
C ARG A 145 -0.61 8.03 6.41
N GLU A 146 0.43 8.61 6.99
CA GLU A 146 0.45 9.99 7.44
C GLU A 146 1.28 10.82 6.48
N GLU A 147 0.61 11.75 5.80
CA GLU A 147 1.22 12.65 4.82
C GLU A 147 2.29 13.53 5.49
N ASN A 148 1.96 14.07 6.66
CA ASN A 148 2.87 14.93 7.44
C ASN A 148 4.14 14.19 7.85
N LEU A 149 4.02 12.93 8.26
CA LEU A 149 5.19 12.10 8.59
C LEU A 149 6.09 11.91 7.36
N ALA A 150 5.51 11.63 6.19
CA ALA A 150 6.28 11.50 4.95
C ALA A 150 7.06 12.79 4.60
N ILE A 151 6.41 13.95 4.74
CA ILE A 151 7.03 15.27 4.50
C ILE A 151 8.15 15.53 5.51
N GLN A 152 7.90 15.27 6.80
CA GLN A 152 8.88 15.45 7.87
C GLN A 152 10.13 14.58 7.67
N LEU A 153 9.94 13.32 7.26
CA LEU A 153 11.04 12.39 7.00
C LEU A 153 11.96 12.87 5.88
N VAL A 154 11.40 13.41 4.79
CA VAL A 154 12.19 14.01 3.72
C VAL A 154 12.87 15.31 4.18
N ASN A 155 12.16 16.17 4.92
CA ASN A 155 12.72 17.41 5.45
C ASN A 155 13.87 17.16 6.44
N SER A 156 13.83 16.04 7.17
CA SER A 156 14.90 15.62 8.08
C SER A 156 16.16 15.14 7.36
N LYS A 157 16.14 15.04 6.02
CA LYS A 157 17.20 14.50 5.16
C LYS A 157 17.55 13.02 5.40
N LYS A 158 16.84 12.33 6.31
CA LYS A 158 16.95 10.86 6.49
C LYS A 158 16.42 10.09 5.29
N TYR A 159 15.47 10.66 4.57
CA TYR A 159 14.87 10.12 3.36
C TYR A 159 15.01 11.14 2.23
N GLN A 160 15.10 10.65 0.99
CA GLN A 160 15.37 11.50 -0.17
C GLN A 160 14.11 11.85 -0.97
N ALA A 161 13.06 11.02 -0.89
CA ALA A 161 11.83 11.27 -1.64
C ALA A 161 10.60 10.70 -0.92
N ALA A 162 9.46 11.37 -1.05
CA ALA A 162 8.15 10.85 -0.66
C ALA A 162 7.22 10.79 -1.87
N PHE A 163 6.56 9.65 -2.05
CA PHE A 163 5.54 9.41 -3.07
C PHE A 163 4.16 9.30 -2.41
N PHE A 164 3.27 10.22 -2.79
CA PHE A 164 1.89 10.27 -2.33
C PHE A 164 0.96 9.60 -3.32
N MET A 165 -0.09 8.97 -2.79
CA MET A 165 -0.93 8.02 -3.51
C MET A 165 -2.38 8.29 -3.20
N ASN A 166 -3.25 8.03 -4.17
CA ASN A 166 -4.67 7.84 -3.88
C ASN A 166 -4.92 6.44 -3.29
N PRO A 167 -5.96 6.28 -2.46
CA PRO A 167 -6.40 4.96 -2.04
C PRO A 167 -6.90 4.16 -3.26
N PRO A 168 -6.68 2.83 -3.29
CA PRO A 168 -7.31 2.00 -4.31
C PRO A 168 -8.83 2.06 -4.16
N ARG A 169 -9.52 2.17 -5.29
CA ARG A 169 -10.97 2.31 -5.30
C ARG A 169 -11.63 0.98 -4.94
N PRO A 170 -12.77 0.95 -4.22
CA PRO A 170 -13.53 -0.27 -3.93
C PRO A 170 -13.73 -1.17 -5.15
N ARG A 171 -14.15 -0.60 -6.28
CA ARG A 171 -14.34 -1.34 -7.54
C ARG A 171 -13.07 -2.00 -8.06
N GLN A 172 -11.90 -1.36 -7.91
CA GLN A 172 -10.63 -1.96 -8.29
C GLN A 172 -10.30 -3.16 -7.39
N ILE A 173 -10.56 -3.04 -6.07
CA ILE A 173 -10.35 -4.14 -5.12
C ILE A 173 -11.26 -5.32 -5.47
N SER A 174 -12.55 -5.06 -5.77
CA SER A 174 -13.50 -6.10 -6.20
C SER A 174 -13.02 -6.79 -7.47
N ALA A 175 -12.69 -6.03 -8.51
CA ALA A 175 -12.30 -6.57 -9.81
C ALA A 175 -11.02 -7.43 -9.76
N ILE A 176 -10.07 -7.10 -8.88
CA ILE A 176 -8.86 -7.92 -8.64
C ILE A 176 -9.21 -9.22 -7.93
N SER A 177 -10.15 -9.15 -6.98
CA SER A 177 -10.60 -10.32 -6.23
C SER A 177 -11.38 -11.28 -7.12
N GLU A 178 -12.28 -10.74 -7.96
CA GLU A 178 -13.05 -11.49 -8.96
C GLU A 178 -12.17 -12.14 -10.03
N SER A 179 -11.04 -11.52 -10.37
CA SER A 179 -10.06 -12.10 -11.30
C SER A 179 -9.13 -13.15 -10.65
N LEU A 180 -9.40 -13.53 -9.39
CA LEU A 180 -8.58 -14.46 -8.59
C LEU A 180 -7.11 -14.00 -8.45
N GLN A 181 -6.86 -12.69 -8.58
CA GLN A 181 -5.55 -12.09 -8.40
C GLN A 181 -5.38 -11.59 -6.97
N LYS A 182 -4.13 -11.50 -6.51
CA LYS A 182 -3.81 -10.99 -5.18
C LYS A 182 -3.56 -9.49 -5.25
N MET A 183 -4.07 -8.73 -4.28
CA MET A 183 -3.68 -7.32 -4.13
C MET A 183 -2.18 -7.21 -3.89
N PRO A 184 -1.49 -6.20 -4.44
CA PRO A 184 -0.07 -5.97 -4.17
C PRO A 184 0.20 -5.78 -2.68
N HIS A 185 1.39 -6.14 -2.22
CA HIS A 185 1.77 -5.96 -0.82
C HIS A 185 1.68 -4.49 -0.41
N LYS A 186 1.20 -4.21 0.82
CA LYS A 186 1.07 -2.85 1.40
C LYS A 186 0.35 -1.85 0.46
N SER A 187 -0.70 -2.32 -0.21
CA SER A 187 -1.50 -1.54 -1.16
C SER A 187 -2.88 -1.13 -0.64
N THR A 188 -3.40 -1.81 0.39
CA THR A 188 -4.73 -1.56 0.95
C THR A 188 -4.68 -1.44 2.46
N TYR A 189 -5.26 -0.36 2.99
CA TYR A 189 -5.45 -0.18 4.42
C TYR A 189 -6.92 0.08 4.74
N PHE A 190 -7.62 -0.98 5.14
CA PHE A 190 -8.99 -0.89 5.65
C PHE A 190 -9.01 -0.32 7.07
N TYR A 191 -9.82 0.71 7.28
CA TYR A 191 -10.02 1.40 8.56
C TYR A 191 -11.51 1.55 8.88
N PRO A 192 -11.94 1.35 10.14
CA PRO A 192 -11.14 0.88 11.26
C PRO A 192 -10.72 -0.58 11.07
N LYS A 193 -9.59 -0.95 11.70
CA LYS A 193 -9.27 -2.37 11.84
C LYS A 193 -10.24 -2.97 12.87
N PRO A 194 -10.80 -4.17 12.64
CA PRO A 194 -11.64 -4.82 13.64
C PRO A 194 -10.90 -4.89 14.97
N LEU A 195 -11.58 -4.53 16.07
CA LEU A 195 -11.03 -4.64 17.43
C LEU A 195 -11.07 -6.11 17.87
N SER A 196 -10.37 -6.98 17.15
CA SER A 196 -10.43 -8.44 17.32
C SER A 196 -10.13 -8.89 18.75
N GLY A 197 -9.30 -8.16 19.50
CA GLY A 197 -9.01 -8.43 20.91
C GLY A 197 -10.19 -8.24 21.87
N LEU A 198 -11.22 -7.46 21.49
CA LEU A 198 -12.45 -7.31 22.29
C LEU A 198 -13.52 -8.35 21.91
N VAL A 199 -13.47 -8.90 20.69
CA VAL A 199 -14.51 -9.79 20.14
C VAL A 199 -14.17 -11.27 20.36
N ILE A 200 -12.88 -11.62 20.46
CA ILE A 200 -12.44 -13.00 20.72
C ILE A 200 -12.37 -13.22 22.24
N ASN A 201 -13.54 -13.31 22.88
CA ASN A 201 -13.65 -13.86 24.23
C ASN A 201 -13.94 -15.37 24.12
N LYS A 202 -12.98 -16.19 24.54
CA LYS A 202 -13.22 -17.64 24.61
C LYS A 202 -14.15 -17.90 25.78
N LEU A 203 -15.45 -18.06 25.52
CA LEU A 203 -16.37 -18.59 26.51
C LEU A 203 -15.85 -19.98 26.90
N ALA A 204 -15.46 -20.14 28.16
CA ALA A 204 -15.18 -21.46 28.69
C ALA A 204 -16.47 -22.27 28.54
N MET A 205 -16.37 -23.45 27.90
CA MET A 205 -17.45 -24.43 28.02
C MET A 205 -17.47 -24.82 29.50
N GLU A 206 -18.48 -24.39 30.25
CA GLU A 206 -18.76 -24.99 31.54
C GLU A 206 -19.09 -26.46 31.26
N SER A 207 -18.23 -27.36 31.75
CA SER A 207 -18.57 -28.77 31.81
C SER A 207 -19.84 -28.89 32.64
N GLU A 208 -20.88 -29.50 32.07
CA GLU A 208 -22.08 -29.88 32.81
C GLU A 208 -21.66 -30.52 34.12
N ALA A 209 -21.96 -29.84 35.23
CA ALA A 209 -21.86 -30.44 36.54
C ALA A 209 -22.91 -31.55 36.58
N HIS A 210 -22.46 -32.81 36.49
CA HIS A 210 -23.24 -33.94 36.93
C HIS A 210 -23.57 -33.73 38.41
N VAL A 211 -24.74 -33.15 38.69
CA VAL A 211 -25.36 -33.26 40.00
C VAL A 211 -26.07 -34.60 39.98
N ALA A 212 -25.41 -35.61 40.54
CA ALA A 212 -26.06 -36.83 40.98
C ALA A 212 -26.96 -36.50 42.17
N PHE A 213 -28.25 -36.80 42.03
CA PHE A 213 -29.11 -37.26 43.11
C PHE A 213 -29.94 -38.42 42.58
#